data_AF-A0A328L2B7-F1
#
_entry.id   AF-A0A328L2B7-F1
#
_cell.length_a   1.000
_cell.length_b   1.000
_cell.length_c   1.000
_cell.angle_alpha   90.00
_cell.angle_beta   90.00
_cell.angle_gamma   90.00
#
_symmetry.space_group_name_H-M   'P 1'
#
loop_
_entity.id
_entity.type
_entity.pdbx_description
1 polymer ?
#
loop_
_entity_poly.entity_id
_entity_poly.type
_entity_poly.pdbx_seq_one_letter_code
_entity_poly.pdbx_strand_id
1 'polypeptide(L)' 'MKVIFKREGGGKIFESSNENISVLLAVLKETKGIKIGMVEYEVLEYKLEYYRNPKKTETERELHIIMQPKHIQ' A
#
# COMPACT_ATOMS: atom_id res chain seq x y z
N MET A 1 1.55 11.81 -3.58
CA MET A 1 0.57 10.70 -3.60
C MET A 1 0.74 9.88 -2.34
N LYS A 2 -0.35 9.39 -1.73
CA LYS A 2 -0.31 8.65 -0.48
C LYS A 2 -0.34 7.14 -0.75
N VAL A 3 0.40 6.37 0.02
CA VAL A 3 0.36 4.90 0.00
C VAL A 3 -0.06 4.42 1.38
N ILE A 4 -1.07 3.54 1.42
CA ILE A 4 -1.62 2.98 2.65
C ILE A 4 -1.44 1.47 2.61
N PHE A 5 -0.67 0.96 3.56
CA PHE A 5 -0.49 -0.48 3.73
C PHE A 5 -1.49 -0.99 4.76
N LYS A 6 -2.26 -2.02 4.41
CA LYS A 6 -3.37 -2.55 5.21
C LYS A 6 -3.22 -4.05 5.42
N ARG A 7 -3.68 -4.54 6.57
CA ARG A 7 -3.85 -6.00 6.79
C ARG A 7 -5.00 -6.52 5.94
N GLU A 8 -4.92 -7.78 5.55
CA GLU A 8 -6.11 -8.55 5.15
C GLU A 8 -7.15 -8.49 6.28
N GLY A 9 -8.41 -8.23 5.95
CA GLY A 9 -9.47 -7.95 6.92
C GLY A 9 -9.55 -6.48 7.39
N GLY A 10 -8.64 -5.62 6.93
CA GLY A 10 -8.64 -4.19 7.24
C GLY A 10 -7.70 -3.82 8.39
N GLY A 11 -7.59 -2.51 8.66
CA GLY A 11 -6.63 -1.95 9.60
C GLY A 11 -5.34 -1.48 8.93
N LYS A 12 -5.00 -0.20 9.14
CA LYS A 12 -3.79 0.43 8.61
C LYS A 12 -2.57 -0.06 9.39
N ILE A 13 -1.56 -0.58 8.69
CA ILE A 13 -0.25 -0.92 9.25
C ILE A 13 0.65 0.32 9.21
N PHE A 14 0.76 0.91 8.02
CA PHE A 14 1.71 1.97 7.75
C PHE A 14 1.17 2.89 6.65
N GLU A 15 1.56 4.15 6.66
CA GLU A 15 1.33 5.07 5.54
C GLU A 15 2.63 5.76 5.15
N SER A 16 2.83 5.89 3.85
CA SER A 16 3.93 6.66 3.27
C SER A 16 3.38 7.77 2.41
N SER A 17 4.02 8.93 2.48
CA SER A 17 3.71 10.09 1.64
C SER A 17 4.84 10.34 0.66
N ASN A 18 4.51 10.76 -0.55
CA ASN A 18 5.47 11.08 -1.62
C ASN A 18 6.28 9.89 -2.16
N GLU A 19 5.71 8.69 -2.10
CA GLU A 19 6.33 7.50 -2.70
C GLU A 19 6.39 7.58 -4.22
N ASN A 20 7.47 7.01 -4.78
CA ASN A 20 7.55 6.72 -6.20
C ASN A 20 6.80 5.42 -6.50
N ILE A 21 5.53 5.58 -6.88
CA ILE A 21 4.58 4.49 -7.06
C ILE A 21 4.98 3.53 -8.16
N SER A 22 5.53 4.02 -9.26
CA SER A 22 5.94 3.18 -10.38
C SER A 22 7.05 2.21 -9.96
N VAL A 23 8.02 2.70 -9.19
CA VAL A 23 9.10 1.88 -8.63
C VAL A 23 8.54 0.90 -7.60
N LEU A 24 7.70 1.39 -6.69
CA LEU A 24 7.07 0.55 -5.66
C LEU A 24 6.29 -0.63 -6.27
N LEU A 25 5.40 -0.35 -7.23
CA LEU A 25 4.61 -1.40 -7.88
C LEU A 25 5.47 -2.38 -8.67
N ALA A 26 6.54 -1.91 -9.33
CA ALA A 26 7.48 -2.78 -10.01
C ALA A 26 8.16 -3.74 -9.03
N VAL A 27 8.67 -3.22 -7.91
CA VAL A 27 9.28 -4.05 -6.86
C VAL A 27 8.27 -5.05 -6.29
N LEU A 28 7.07 -4.61 -5.90
CA LEU A 28 6.06 -5.48 -5.31
C LEU A 28 5.56 -6.56 -6.27
N LYS A 29 5.51 -6.27 -7.57
CA LYS A 29 5.15 -7.26 -8.60
C LYS A 29 6.17 -8.40 -8.67
N GLU A 30 7.45 -8.07 -8.56
CA GLU A 30 8.55 -9.05 -8.61
C GLU A 30 8.70 -9.80 -7.28
N THR A 31 8.72 -9.09 -6.15
CA THR A 31 8.99 -9.70 -4.84
C THR A 31 7.78 -10.36 -4.19
N LYS A 32 6.57 -9.89 -4.53
CA LYS A 32 5.29 -10.26 -3.88
C LYS A 32 5.31 -10.13 -2.35
N GLY A 33 6.25 -9.35 -1.81
CA GLY A 33 6.47 -9.28 -0.37
C GLY A 33 7.22 -8.04 0.05
N ILE A 34 6.98 -7.63 1.29
CA ILE A 34 7.56 -6.44 1.91
C ILE A 34 7.85 -6.72 3.38
N LYS A 35 8.97 -6.19 3.88
CA LYS A 35 9.30 -6.23 5.31
C LYS A 35 9.06 -4.86 5.92
N ILE A 36 8.25 -4.80 6.96
CA ILE A 36 7.98 -3.57 7.73
C ILE A 36 8.35 -3.84 9.18
N GLY A 37 9.36 -3.13 9.67
CA GLY A 37 9.97 -3.41 10.96
C GLY A 37 10.52 -4.84 11.00
N MET A 38 10.03 -5.63 11.96
CA MET A 38 10.43 -7.03 12.16
C MET A 38 9.51 -8.04 11.48
N VAL A 39 8.46 -7.59 10.78
CA VAL A 39 7.44 -8.48 10.22
C VAL A 39 7.57 -8.49 8.70
N GLU A 40 7.64 -9.71 8.14
CA GLU A 40 7.52 -9.91 6.71
C GLU A 40 6.06 -10.09 6.33
N TYR A 41 5.66 -9.45 5.24
CA TYR A 41 4.32 -9.49 4.70
C TYR A 41 4.35 -10.03 3.28
N GLU A 42 3.35 -10.84 2.94
CA GLU A 42 3.00 -11.17 1.57
C GLU A 42 1.99 -10.13 1.06
N VAL A 43 2.23 -9.60 -0.14
CA VAL A 43 1.31 -8.67 -0.80
C VAL A 43 0.26 -9.47 -1.54
N LEU A 44 -1.01 -9.24 -1.17
CA LEU A 44 -2.16 -9.93 -1.73
C LEU A 44 -2.77 -9.15 -2.89
N GLU A 45 -2.94 -7.84 -2.70
CA GLU A 45 -3.62 -6.98 -3.66
C GLU A 45 -3.13 -5.53 -3.53
N TYR A 46 -3.24 -4.76 -4.59
CA TYR A 46 -3.14 -3.30 -4.54
C TYR A 46 -4.29 -2.63 -5.30
N LYS A 47 -4.81 -1.54 -4.75
CA LYS A 47 -5.93 -0.76 -5.30
C LYS A 47 -5.56 0.71 -5.36
N LEU A 48 -5.71 1.33 -6.53
CA LEU A 48 -5.55 2.77 -6.69
C LEU A 48 -6.93 3.42 -6.59
N GLU A 49 -7.11 4.25 -5.58
CA GLU A 49 -8.35 4.97 -5.33
C GLU A 49 -8.19 6.46 -5.61
N TYR A 50 -9.22 7.03 -6.23
CA TYR A 50 -9.28 8.44 -6.59
C TYR A 50 -10.36 9.12 -5.77
N TYR A 51 -9.98 10.16 -5.06
CA TYR A 51 -10.87 10.95 -4.23
C TYR A 51 -10.98 12.35 -4.81
N ARG A 52 -12.19 12.73 -5.21
CA ARG A 52 -12.48 14.10 -5.60
C ARG A 52 -13.14 14.80 -4.42
N ASN A 53 -12.39 15.64 -3.73
CA ASN A 53 -12.97 16.52 -2.73
C ASN A 53 -13.59 17.74 -3.45
N PRO A 54 -14.91 17.98 -3.37
CA PRO A 54 -15.55 19.11 -4.06
C PRO A 54 -15.00 20.48 -3.65
N LYS A 55 -14.35 20.57 -2.49
CA LYS A 55 -13.77 21.80 -1.94
C LYS A 55 -12.28 21.98 -2.31
N LYS A 56 -11.65 21.00 -2.97
CA LYS A 56 -10.26 21.09 -3.44
C LYS A 56 -10.23 20.97 -4.96
N THR A 57 -9.36 21.75 -5.59
CA THR A 57 -9.16 21.73 -7.04
C THR A 57 -8.45 20.47 -7.52
N GLU A 58 -7.61 19.87 -6.67
CA GLU A 58 -6.83 18.68 -7.00
C GLU A 58 -7.55 17.38 -6.64
N THR A 59 -7.42 16.38 -7.52
CA THR A 59 -7.86 15.00 -7.24
C THR A 59 -6.83 14.32 -6.36
N GLU A 60 -7.24 13.92 -5.16
CA GLU A 60 -6.42 13.14 -4.26
C GLU A 60 -6.38 11.68 -4.74
N ARG A 61 -5.22 11.04 -4.60
CA ARG A 61 -4.98 9.67 -5.03
C ARG A 61 -4.30 8.91 -3.92
N GLU A 62 -4.82 7.74 -3.61
CA GLU A 62 -4.25 6.84 -2.63
C GLU A 62 -4.04 5.46 -3.25
N LEU A 63 -2.83 4.90 -3.09
CA LEU A 63 -2.58 3.50 -3.39
C LEU A 63 -2.75 2.71 -2.09
N HIS A 64 -3.66 1.75 -2.08
CA HIS A 64 -3.86 0.85 -0.96
C HIS A 64 -3.20 -0.48 -1.29
N ILE A 65 -2.33 -0.97 -0.41
CA ILE A 65 -1.65 -2.26 -0.54
C ILE A 65 -2.17 -3.16 0.57
N ILE A 66 -2.84 -4.24 0.19
CA ILE A 66 -3.40 -5.24 1.10
C ILE A 66 -2.39 -6.38 1.25
N MET A 67 -2.07 -6.71 2.48
CA MET A 67 -1.03 -7.68 2.79
C MET A 67 -1.34 -8.47 4.06
N GLN A 68 -0.75 -9.65 4.17
CA GLN A 68 -0.85 -10.50 5.37
C GLN A 68 0.55 -10.83 5.90
N PRO A 69 0.75 -10.95 7.22
CA PRO A 69 2.01 -11.43 7.77
C PRO A 69 2.34 -12.80 7.17
N LYS A 70 3.59 -13.01 6.75
CA LYS A 70 4.06 -14.36 6.46
C LYS A 70 4.14 -15.10 7.78
N HIS A 71 3.37 -16.18 7.92
CA HIS A 71 3.57 -17.10 9.03
C HIS A 71 4.95 -17.73 8.87
N ILE A 72 5.84 -17.45 9.81
CA ILE A 72 7.04 -18.25 10.00
C ILE A 72 6.55 -19.56 10.61
N GLN A 73 6.43 -20.61 9.78
CA GLN A 73 6.30 -21.97 10.29
C GLN A 73 7.63 -22.42 10.90
#